data_AF-A0A161YF82-F1
#
_entry.id   AF-A0A161YF82-F1
#
_cell.length_a   1.000
_cell.length_b   1.000
_cell.length_c   1.000
_cell.angle_alpha   90.00
_cell.angle_beta   90.00
_cell.angle_gamma   90.00
#
_symmetry.space_group_name_H-M   'P 1'
#
loop_
_entity.id
_entity.type
_entity.pdbx_description
1 polymer ?
#
loop_
_entity_poly.entity_id
_entity_poly.type
_entity_poly.pdbx_seq_one_letter_code
_entity_poly.pdbx_strand_id
1 'polypeptide(L)'
;MNLDNQLTELNAELPSEHQLQSFTTEELKKSFQASLGVSVKLFEHMANVWRELDRRGENMDEFRKGAMLYIEMIANKRLMAELAFKYVGQRGLLNALANLPLRLQSKLAKDDVVDVVTNNNGEAQSEKLKLSEIPAHQLSRVFRDGAIRSVSEQKELIKRSVNIKAKTRPRTIKKVEVQDNALVVGRTRIDIDSALAALSEHYGVDIKGLIQNDA
;
A
#
# COMPACT_ATOMS: atom_id res chain seq x y z
N MET A 1 35.82 1.25 22.17
CA MET A 1 35.05 2.47 22.48
C MET A 1 33.89 2.04 23.37
N ASN A 2 33.77 2.59 24.58
CA ASN A 2 32.74 2.17 25.56
C ASN A 2 31.34 2.59 25.08
N LEU A 3 30.32 1.76 25.32
CA LEU A 3 28.92 2.04 24.95
C LEU A 3 28.43 3.34 25.61
N ASP A 4 28.87 3.57 26.85
CA ASP A 4 28.62 4.80 27.58
C ASP A 4 29.20 6.01 26.85
N ASN A 5 30.39 5.92 26.23
CA ASN A 5 30.96 7.05 25.51
C ASN A 5 30.18 7.37 24.22
N GLN A 6 29.69 6.36 23.49
CA GLN A 6 28.92 6.59 22.25
C GLN A 6 27.54 7.19 22.52
N LEU A 7 26.82 6.70 23.54
CA LEU A 7 25.54 7.26 23.94
C LEU A 7 25.70 8.63 24.60
N THR A 8 26.81 8.86 25.32
CA THR A 8 27.16 10.17 25.89
C THR A 8 27.50 11.18 24.81
N GLU A 9 28.21 10.81 23.74
CA GLU A 9 28.48 11.69 22.58
C GLU A 9 27.18 12.04 21.82
N LEU A 10 26.26 11.07 21.66
CA LEU A 10 24.93 11.32 21.07
C LEU A 10 24.05 12.24 21.96
N ASN A 11 24.16 12.14 23.28
CA ASN A 11 23.44 13.00 24.24
C ASN A 11 24.11 14.36 24.46
N ALA A 12 25.43 14.46 24.34
CA ALA A 12 26.18 15.70 24.56
C ALA A 12 25.87 16.77 23.50
N GLU A 13 25.31 16.38 22.36
CA GLU A 13 24.89 17.29 21.28
C GLU A 13 23.49 17.90 21.50
N LEU A 14 22.72 17.50 22.53
CA LEU A 14 21.34 17.94 22.72
C LEU A 14 21.21 18.99 23.84
N PRO A 15 20.56 20.15 23.59
CA PRO A 15 20.35 21.16 24.64
C PRO A 15 19.43 20.64 25.74
N SER A 16 19.73 20.98 26.99
CA SER A 16 18.85 20.75 28.13
C SER A 16 17.54 21.56 28.01
N GLU A 17 16.49 21.12 28.71
CA GLU A 17 15.19 21.82 28.72
C GLU A 17 15.31 23.30 29.08
N HIS A 18 16.15 23.63 30.07
CA HIS A 18 16.41 25.01 30.47
C HIS A 18 17.10 25.83 29.35
N GLN A 19 17.98 25.22 28.55
CA GLN A 19 18.59 25.89 27.40
C GLN A 19 17.56 26.12 26.29
N LEU A 20 16.68 25.14 26.03
CA LEU A 20 15.62 25.25 25.02
C LEU A 20 14.65 26.40 25.31
N GLN A 21 14.34 26.69 26.57
CA GLN A 21 13.46 27.81 26.96
C GLN A 21 14.02 29.18 26.55
N SER A 22 15.33 29.30 26.41
CA SER A 22 16.01 30.53 26.00
C SER A 22 16.17 30.68 24.48
N PHE A 23 15.86 29.63 23.71
CA PHE A 23 16.01 29.64 22.26
C PHE A 23 14.86 30.41 21.59
N THR A 24 15.19 31.14 20.53
CA THR A 24 14.21 31.66 19.57
C THR A 24 13.53 30.52 18.82
N THR A 25 12.37 30.80 18.20
CA THR A 25 11.66 29.83 17.35
C THR A 25 12.55 29.24 16.24
N GLU A 26 13.43 30.04 15.64
CA GLU A 26 14.33 29.56 14.58
C GLU A 26 15.45 28.67 15.15
N GLU A 27 15.95 28.95 16.34
CA GLU A 27 16.90 28.08 17.04
C GLU A 27 16.26 26.78 17.49
N LEU A 28 15.01 26.81 17.95
CA LEU A 28 14.22 25.60 18.25
C LEU A 28 14.02 24.74 17.01
N LYS A 29 13.68 25.33 15.86
CA LYS A 29 13.58 24.60 14.58
C LYS A 29 14.90 23.95 14.17
N LYS A 30 16.02 24.66 14.31
CA LYS A 30 17.36 24.13 14.03
C LYS A 30 17.73 22.99 14.99
N SER A 31 17.49 23.17 16.28
CA SER A 31 17.71 22.14 17.30
C SER A 31 16.87 20.90 17.05
N PHE A 32 15.60 21.09 16.66
CA PHE A 32 14.72 20.00 16.25
C PHE A 32 15.28 19.26 15.02
N GLN A 33 15.68 19.99 13.97
CA GLN A 33 16.31 19.38 12.78
C GLN A 33 17.60 18.61 13.12
N ALA A 34 18.46 19.15 14.00
CA ALA A 34 19.66 18.46 14.47
C ALA A 34 19.32 17.15 15.20
N SER A 35 18.27 17.17 16.03
CA SER A 35 17.76 16.00 16.75
C SER A 35 17.25 14.90 15.80
N LEU A 36 16.70 15.27 14.64
CA LEU A 36 16.34 14.28 13.60
C LEU A 36 17.59 13.55 13.07
N GLY A 37 18.70 14.29 12.86
CA GLY A 37 19.96 13.70 12.43
C GLY A 37 20.53 12.72 13.47
N VAL A 38 20.48 13.08 14.75
CA VAL A 38 20.83 12.19 15.88
C VAL A 38 19.97 10.92 15.85
N SER A 39 18.66 11.06 15.61
CA SER A 39 17.75 9.93 15.54
C SER A 39 18.09 8.97 14.39
N VAL A 40 18.47 9.48 13.22
CA VAL A 40 18.93 8.63 12.10
C VAL A 40 20.20 7.86 12.47
N LYS A 41 21.20 8.52 13.09
CA LYS A 41 22.42 7.85 13.57
C LYS A 41 22.10 6.75 14.60
N LEU A 42 21.10 6.95 15.45
CA LEU A 42 20.65 5.94 16.41
C LEU A 42 20.06 4.71 15.70
N PHE A 43 19.25 4.91 14.65
CA PHE A 43 18.74 3.81 13.83
C PHE A 43 19.87 3.01 13.16
N GLU A 44 20.89 3.69 12.66
CA GLU A 44 22.08 3.05 12.10
C GLU A 44 22.87 2.27 13.16
N HIS A 45 23.04 2.84 14.35
CA HIS A 45 23.68 2.16 15.47
C HIS A 45 22.92 0.89 15.87
N MET A 46 21.60 1.00 16.08
CA MET A 46 20.73 -0.16 16.37
C MET A 46 20.82 -1.23 15.29
N ALA A 47 20.87 -0.84 14.00
CA ALA A 47 21.03 -1.77 12.90
C ALA A 47 22.39 -2.46 12.89
N ASN A 48 23.47 -1.78 13.31
CA ASN A 48 24.78 -2.40 13.48
C ASN A 48 24.80 -3.39 14.65
N VAL A 49 24.17 -3.04 15.78
CA VAL A 49 24.02 -3.94 16.93
C VAL A 49 23.21 -5.16 16.54
N TRP A 50 22.07 -4.98 15.88
CA TRP A 50 21.24 -6.07 15.36
C TRP A 50 22.05 -7.03 14.49
N ARG A 51 22.81 -6.50 13.53
CA ARG A 51 23.63 -7.30 12.62
C ARG A 51 24.66 -8.14 13.37
N GLU A 52 25.27 -7.59 14.42
CA GLU A 52 26.25 -8.29 15.23
C GLU A 52 25.62 -9.36 16.12
N LEU A 53 24.45 -9.11 16.70
CA LEU A 53 23.68 -10.10 17.47
C LEU A 53 23.22 -11.27 16.57
N ASP A 54 22.67 -10.97 15.41
CA ASP A 54 22.25 -11.96 14.41
C ASP A 54 23.46 -12.81 13.93
N ARG A 55 24.61 -12.17 13.67
CA ARG A 55 25.87 -12.86 13.32
C ARG A 55 26.35 -13.81 14.43
N ARG A 56 26.06 -13.52 15.69
CA ARG A 56 26.40 -14.39 16.84
C ARG A 56 25.39 -15.53 17.04
N GLY A 57 24.31 -15.56 16.28
CA GLY A 57 23.26 -16.57 16.40
C GLY A 57 22.29 -16.30 17.55
N GLU A 58 22.24 -15.07 18.06
CA GLU A 58 21.26 -14.67 19.07
C GLU A 58 19.85 -14.66 18.47
N ASN A 59 18.85 -15.08 19.27
CA ASN A 59 17.47 -15.04 18.84
C ASN A 59 16.91 -13.61 18.96
N MET A 60 16.55 -13.02 17.82
CA MET A 60 16.02 -11.65 17.74
C MET A 60 14.49 -11.57 17.62
N ASP A 61 13.78 -12.70 17.65
CA ASP A 61 12.35 -12.77 17.32
C ASP A 61 11.47 -11.88 18.20
N GLU A 62 11.81 -11.73 19.48
CA GLU A 62 11.05 -10.86 20.40
C GLU A 62 11.08 -9.38 19.96
N PHE A 63 12.16 -8.98 19.29
CA PHE A 63 12.34 -7.62 18.78
C PHE A 63 11.73 -7.42 17.39
N ARG A 64 11.23 -8.45 16.68
CA ARG A 64 10.68 -8.31 15.32
C ARG A 64 9.27 -7.73 15.26
N LYS A 65 9.00 -6.66 16.00
CA LYS A 65 7.68 -5.99 16.08
C LYS A 65 7.81 -4.47 15.99
N GLY A 66 6.76 -3.82 15.49
CA GLY A 66 6.69 -2.36 15.42
C GLY A 66 7.83 -1.74 14.61
N ALA A 67 8.48 -0.72 15.18
CA ALA A 67 9.58 0.01 14.53
C ALA A 67 10.84 -0.83 14.32
N MET A 68 11.06 -1.86 15.15
CA MET A 68 12.24 -2.73 15.09
C MET A 68 12.28 -3.60 13.83
N LEU A 69 11.12 -3.85 13.19
CA LEU A 69 11.07 -4.46 11.86
C LEU A 69 11.93 -3.69 10.85
N TYR A 70 11.96 -2.36 10.95
CA TYR A 70 12.74 -1.52 10.04
C TYR A 70 14.23 -1.53 10.41
N ILE A 71 14.58 -1.74 11.68
CA ILE A 71 15.98 -1.90 12.12
C ILE A 71 16.60 -3.12 11.46
N GLU A 72 15.91 -4.26 11.43
CA GLU A 72 16.36 -5.45 10.71
C GLU A 72 16.56 -5.17 9.20
N MET A 73 15.65 -4.41 8.57
CA MET A 73 15.78 -4.03 7.16
C MET A 73 17.00 -3.14 6.91
N ILE A 74 17.29 -2.20 7.81
CA ILE A 74 18.49 -1.35 7.74
C ILE A 74 19.75 -2.21 7.96
N ALA A 75 19.74 -3.11 8.93
CA ALA A 75 20.86 -4.01 9.24
C ALA A 75 21.29 -4.83 8.02
N ASN A 76 20.30 -5.28 7.25
CA ASN A 76 20.45 -6.04 6.01
C ASN A 76 20.62 -5.17 4.74
N LYS A 77 20.86 -3.86 4.89
CA LYS A 77 21.05 -2.91 3.78
C LYS A 77 19.89 -2.87 2.78
N ARG A 78 18.69 -3.22 3.22
CA ARG A 78 17.47 -3.19 2.40
C ARG A 78 16.78 -1.83 2.46
N LEU A 79 16.93 -1.10 3.55
CA LEU A 79 16.28 0.19 3.77
C LEU A 79 17.27 1.20 4.35
N MET A 80 17.24 2.45 3.87
CA MET A 80 18.03 3.53 4.47
C MET A 80 17.41 4.00 5.79
N ALA A 81 18.26 4.25 6.81
CA ALA A 81 17.81 4.72 8.13
C ALA A 81 17.04 6.05 8.04
N GLU A 82 17.48 6.96 7.18
CA GLU A 82 16.82 8.25 6.94
C GLU A 82 15.36 8.08 6.48
N LEU A 83 15.11 7.15 5.53
CA LEU A 83 13.76 6.86 5.05
C LEU A 83 12.92 6.14 6.11
N ALA A 84 13.53 5.18 6.82
CA ALA A 84 12.86 4.45 7.90
C ALA A 84 12.36 5.38 9.01
N PHE A 85 13.19 6.35 9.39
CA PHE A 85 12.83 7.37 10.38
C PHE A 85 11.78 8.34 9.83
N LYS A 86 11.98 8.88 8.63
CA LYS A 86 11.09 9.89 8.02
C LYS A 86 9.67 9.37 7.81
N TYR A 87 9.49 8.10 7.43
CA TYR A 87 8.18 7.50 7.14
C TYR A 87 7.77 6.43 8.15
N VAL A 88 8.26 6.52 9.39
CA VAL A 88 7.83 5.61 10.46
C VAL A 88 6.30 5.58 10.57
N GLY A 89 5.73 4.38 10.66
CA GLY A 89 4.28 4.15 10.65
C GLY A 89 3.66 3.96 9.25
N GLN A 90 4.33 4.36 8.16
CA GLN A 90 3.85 4.14 6.80
C GLN A 90 4.36 2.80 6.23
N ARG A 91 3.91 1.70 6.83
CA ARG A 91 4.39 0.34 6.51
C ARG A 91 4.35 0.01 5.02
N GLY A 92 3.29 0.39 4.32
CA GLY A 92 3.15 0.16 2.87
C GLY A 92 4.25 0.84 2.07
N LEU A 93 4.53 2.11 2.37
CA LEU A 93 5.55 2.90 1.70
C LEU A 93 6.95 2.37 2.02
N LEU A 94 7.25 2.11 3.30
CA LEU A 94 8.55 1.57 3.72
C LEU A 94 8.85 0.21 3.07
N ASN A 95 7.85 -0.67 2.94
CA ASN A 95 8.00 -1.94 2.23
C ASN A 95 8.25 -1.74 0.72
N ALA A 96 7.61 -0.75 0.10
CA ALA A 96 7.85 -0.43 -1.30
C ALA A 96 9.27 0.12 -1.51
N LEU A 97 9.72 1.03 -0.63
CA LEU A 97 11.07 1.61 -0.65
C LEU A 97 12.15 0.56 -0.37
N ALA A 98 11.91 -0.38 0.56
CA ALA A 98 12.86 -1.44 0.91
C ALA A 98 13.12 -2.45 -0.23
N ASN A 99 12.31 -2.43 -1.29
CA ASN A 99 12.53 -3.22 -2.49
C ASN A 99 13.33 -2.48 -3.56
N LEU A 100 13.58 -1.18 -3.39
CA LEU A 100 14.39 -0.39 -4.33
C LEU A 100 15.88 -0.51 -4.02
N PRO A 101 16.77 -0.42 -5.03
CA PRO A 101 18.20 -0.24 -4.82
C PRO A 101 18.49 0.99 -3.94
N LEU A 102 19.50 0.89 -3.07
CA LEU A 102 19.91 1.98 -2.18
C LEU A 102 20.21 3.29 -2.91
N ARG A 103 20.69 3.23 -4.15
CA ARG A 103 20.91 4.43 -4.98
C ARG A 103 19.60 5.18 -5.27
N LEU A 104 18.51 4.46 -5.56
CA LEU A 104 17.20 5.08 -5.78
C LEU A 104 16.60 5.57 -4.46
N GLN A 105 16.77 4.81 -3.38
CA GLN A 105 16.38 5.26 -2.03
C GLN A 105 17.05 6.58 -1.65
N SER A 106 18.35 6.72 -1.91
CA SER A 106 19.10 7.96 -1.63
C SER A 106 18.59 9.14 -2.46
N LYS A 107 18.23 8.91 -3.73
CA LYS A 107 17.59 9.94 -4.55
C LYS A 107 16.23 10.35 -3.98
N LEU A 108 15.41 9.37 -3.58
CA LEU A 108 14.10 9.60 -3.00
C LEU A 108 14.15 10.31 -1.63
N ALA A 109 15.17 10.04 -0.81
CA ALA A 109 15.38 10.74 0.45
C ALA A 109 15.61 12.25 0.23
N LYS A 110 16.31 12.62 -0.86
CA LYS A 110 16.59 14.00 -1.24
C LYS A 110 15.42 14.70 -1.93
N ASP A 111 14.87 14.06 -2.96
CA ASP A 111 13.87 14.68 -3.82
C ASP A 111 12.48 14.67 -3.17
N ASP A 112 12.18 13.67 -2.34
CA ASP A 112 10.90 13.45 -1.62
C ASP A 112 9.64 13.39 -2.51
N VAL A 113 9.80 13.37 -3.84
CA VAL A 113 8.69 13.41 -4.79
C VAL A 113 8.83 12.35 -5.87
N VAL A 114 7.70 11.85 -6.35
CA VAL A 114 7.61 10.90 -7.47
C VAL A 114 6.42 11.23 -8.36
N ASP A 115 6.53 10.89 -9.64
CA ASP A 115 5.42 11.00 -10.58
C ASP A 115 4.42 9.86 -10.34
N VAL A 116 3.17 10.22 -10.06
CA VAL A 116 2.07 9.29 -9.83
C VAL A 116 0.98 9.58 -10.83
N VAL A 117 0.49 8.52 -11.49
CA VAL A 117 -0.65 8.63 -12.39
C VAL A 117 -1.93 8.31 -11.64
N THR A 118 -2.83 9.28 -11.57
CA THR A 118 -4.19 9.15 -11.01
C THR A 118 -5.23 9.12 -12.11
N ASN A 119 -6.40 8.52 -11.83
CA ASN A 119 -7.52 8.46 -12.75
C ASN A 119 -8.64 9.34 -12.18
N ASN A 120 -8.72 10.57 -12.67
CA ASN A 120 -9.78 11.50 -12.31
C ASN A 120 -10.78 11.55 -13.46
N ASN A 121 -12.03 11.15 -13.20
CA ASN A 121 -13.13 11.19 -14.17
C ASN A 121 -12.89 10.43 -15.49
N GLY A 122 -12.07 9.37 -15.47
CA GLY A 122 -11.79 8.55 -16.65
C GLY A 122 -10.55 8.98 -17.44
N GLU A 123 -9.91 10.08 -17.06
CA GLU A 123 -8.66 10.54 -17.67
C GLU A 123 -7.46 10.25 -16.75
N ALA A 124 -6.44 9.62 -17.31
CA ALA A 124 -5.20 9.32 -16.62
C ALA A 124 -4.26 10.53 -16.63
N GLN A 125 -4.21 11.26 -15.51
CA GLN A 125 -3.37 12.44 -15.32
C GLN A 125 -2.14 12.09 -14.47
N SER A 126 -0.99 12.70 -14.78
CA SER A 126 0.24 12.54 -14.02
C SER A 126 0.49 13.76 -13.14
N GLU A 127 0.74 13.53 -11.86
CA GLU A 127 1.07 14.55 -10.88
C GLU A 127 2.32 14.16 -10.09
N LYS A 128 3.06 15.17 -9.62
CA LYS A 128 4.18 14.95 -8.69
C LYS A 128 3.64 14.97 -7.28
N LEU A 129 3.72 13.84 -6.58
CA LEU A 129 3.30 13.71 -5.19
C LEU A 129 4.50 13.52 -4.28
N LYS A 130 4.38 14.03 -3.05
CA LYS A 130 5.32 13.66 -2.00
C LYS A 130 5.16 12.19 -1.66
N LEU A 131 6.24 11.53 -1.25
CA LEU A 131 6.19 10.11 -0.88
C LEU A 131 5.13 9.81 0.20
N SER A 132 4.96 10.70 1.17
CA SER A 132 3.97 10.58 2.24
C SER A 132 2.51 10.73 1.79
N GLU A 133 2.28 11.31 0.61
CA GLU A 133 0.95 11.61 0.08
C GLU A 133 0.46 10.50 -0.86
N ILE A 134 1.33 9.55 -1.24
CA ILE A 134 0.96 8.46 -2.14
C ILE A 134 0.00 7.50 -1.43
N PRO A 135 -1.24 7.31 -1.92
CA PRO A 135 -2.16 6.38 -1.30
C PRO A 135 -1.65 4.93 -1.40
N ALA A 136 -1.89 4.13 -0.35
CA ALA A 136 -1.36 2.76 -0.25
C ALA A 136 -1.70 1.87 -1.47
N HIS A 137 -2.91 2.02 -2.02
CA HIS A 137 -3.37 1.27 -3.20
C HIS A 137 -2.63 1.64 -4.50
N GLN A 138 -1.93 2.77 -4.52
CA GLN A 138 -1.16 3.25 -5.68
C GLN A 138 0.32 2.88 -5.60
N LEU A 139 0.83 2.55 -4.41
CA LEU A 139 2.25 2.21 -4.20
C LEU A 139 2.71 1.08 -5.13
N SER A 140 1.91 0.02 -5.30
CA SER A 140 2.27 -1.10 -6.18
C SER A 140 2.21 -0.77 -7.68
N ARG A 141 1.62 0.37 -8.05
CA ARG A 141 1.62 0.94 -9.41
C ARG A 141 2.85 1.82 -9.64
N VAL A 142 3.27 2.56 -8.61
CA VAL A 142 4.46 3.42 -8.67
C VAL A 142 5.75 2.62 -8.53
N PHE A 143 5.83 1.73 -7.54
CA PHE A 143 7.01 0.95 -7.21
C PHE A 143 6.79 -0.53 -7.53
N ARG A 144 7.70 -1.14 -8.29
CA ARG A 144 7.69 -2.59 -8.58
C ARG A 144 9.05 -3.05 -9.12
N ASP A 145 9.42 -4.28 -8.78
CA ASP A 145 10.57 -4.99 -9.35
C ASP A 145 11.89 -4.21 -9.19
N GLY A 146 12.02 -3.52 -8.05
CA GLY A 146 13.20 -2.69 -7.73
C GLY A 146 13.31 -1.39 -8.52
N ALA A 147 12.25 -0.97 -9.22
CA ALA A 147 12.22 0.27 -9.98
C ALA A 147 11.02 1.16 -9.62
N ILE A 148 11.15 2.44 -9.98
CA ILE A 148 10.06 3.40 -10.03
C ILE A 148 9.53 3.37 -11.46
N ARG A 149 8.26 3.00 -11.64
CA ARG A 149 7.65 2.91 -12.97
C ARG A 149 7.50 4.28 -13.60
N SER A 150 7.74 4.33 -14.90
CA SER A 150 7.47 5.50 -15.72
C SER A 150 5.97 5.83 -15.78
N VAL A 151 5.65 7.09 -16.08
CA VAL A 151 4.27 7.56 -16.29
C VAL A 151 3.55 6.72 -17.36
N SER A 152 4.24 6.33 -18.42
CA SER A 152 3.68 5.50 -19.49
C SER A 152 3.26 4.11 -19.02
N GLU A 153 4.10 3.43 -18.24
CA GLU A 153 3.78 2.12 -17.66
C GLU A 153 2.62 2.20 -16.66
N GLN A 154 2.61 3.26 -15.82
CA GLN A 154 1.52 3.48 -14.88
C GLN A 154 0.18 3.71 -15.61
N LYS A 155 0.17 4.49 -16.71
CA LYS A 155 -1.02 4.69 -17.56
C LYS A 155 -1.51 3.38 -18.17
N GLU A 156 -0.59 2.52 -18.63
CA GLU A 156 -0.95 1.23 -19.22
C GLU A 156 -1.61 0.29 -18.21
N LEU A 157 -1.10 0.27 -16.97
CA LEU A 157 -1.71 -0.51 -15.88
C LEU A 157 -3.14 -0.05 -15.55
N ILE A 158 -3.39 1.26 -15.58
CA ILE A 158 -4.75 1.80 -15.40
C ILE A 158 -5.66 1.32 -16.54
N LYS A 159 -5.23 1.43 -17.81
CA LYS A 159 -5.99 0.95 -18.97
C LYS A 159 -6.34 -0.54 -18.88
N ARG A 160 -5.35 -1.38 -18.54
CA ARG A 160 -5.56 -2.83 -18.34
C ARG A 160 -6.57 -3.12 -17.24
N SER A 161 -6.53 -2.37 -16.12
CA SER A 161 -7.47 -2.56 -15.02
C SER A 161 -8.92 -2.20 -15.38
N VAL A 162 -9.12 -1.22 -16.25
CA VAL A 162 -10.45 -0.86 -16.79
C VAL A 162 -10.97 -1.96 -17.70
N ASN A 163 -10.11 -2.51 -18.57
CA ASN A 163 -10.50 -3.58 -19.48
C ASN A 163 -10.85 -4.89 -18.77
N ILE A 164 -10.23 -5.21 -17.63
CA ILE A 164 -10.53 -6.42 -16.85
C ILE A 164 -11.88 -6.30 -16.12
N LYS A 165 -12.34 -5.08 -15.78
CA LYS A 165 -13.67 -4.88 -15.19
C LYS A 165 -14.82 -5.15 -16.17
N ALA A 166 -14.53 -5.33 -17.46
CA ALA A 166 -15.51 -5.73 -18.46
C ALA A 166 -15.50 -7.25 -18.66
N LYS A 167 -16.21 -7.97 -17.78
CA LYS A 167 -16.86 -9.30 -17.96
C LYS A 167 -17.03 -9.93 -16.58
N THR A 168 -17.93 -9.39 -15.78
CA THR A 168 -18.53 -10.18 -14.69
C THR A 168 -19.23 -11.35 -15.38
N ARG A 169 -18.65 -12.55 -15.31
CA ARG A 169 -19.35 -13.76 -15.77
C ARG A 169 -20.71 -13.78 -15.05
N PRO A 170 -21.84 -13.97 -15.76
CA PRO A 170 -23.12 -14.07 -15.09
C PRO A 170 -23.02 -15.17 -14.03
N ARG A 171 -23.38 -14.85 -12.79
CA ARG A 171 -23.40 -15.83 -11.71
C ARG A 171 -24.39 -16.91 -12.12
N THR A 172 -23.93 -18.14 -12.31
CA THR A 172 -24.80 -19.30 -12.52
C THR A 172 -25.56 -19.55 -11.21
N ILE A 173 -26.82 -19.13 -11.15
CA ILE A 173 -27.70 -19.41 -10.02
C ILE A 173 -28.17 -20.86 -10.16
N LYS A 174 -27.74 -21.75 -9.26
CA LYS A 174 -28.02 -23.20 -9.34
C LYS A 174 -29.38 -23.61 -8.80
N LYS A 175 -30.09 -22.70 -8.12
CA LYS A 175 -31.34 -23.02 -7.41
C LYS A 175 -32.50 -22.25 -8.02
N VAL A 176 -33.30 -22.97 -8.80
CA VAL A 176 -34.59 -22.52 -9.34
C VAL A 176 -35.66 -23.37 -8.67
N GLU A 177 -36.61 -22.74 -7.98
CA GLU A 177 -37.75 -23.41 -7.37
C GLU A 177 -39.05 -22.84 -7.95
N VAL A 178 -40.06 -23.69 -8.13
CA VAL A 178 -41.41 -23.24 -8.49
C VAL A 178 -42.21 -23.12 -7.21
N GLN A 179 -42.69 -21.92 -6.87
CA GLN A 179 -43.53 -21.66 -5.71
C GLN A 179 -44.65 -20.68 -6.09
N ASP A 180 -45.89 -20.97 -5.68
CA ASP A 180 -47.04 -20.06 -5.79
C ASP A 180 -47.18 -19.37 -7.17
N ASN A 181 -47.19 -20.18 -8.24
CA ASN A 181 -47.28 -19.72 -9.63
C ASN A 181 -46.13 -18.81 -10.12
N ALA A 182 -44.96 -18.90 -9.48
CA ALA A 182 -43.77 -18.14 -9.85
C ALA A 182 -42.51 -19.02 -9.86
N LEU A 183 -41.58 -18.70 -10.75
CA LEU A 183 -40.20 -19.19 -10.74
C LEU A 183 -39.36 -18.31 -9.80
N VAL A 184 -38.87 -18.90 -8.71
CA VAL A 184 -37.96 -18.25 -7.78
C VAL A 184 -36.53 -18.60 -8.17
N VAL A 185 -35.79 -17.60 -8.66
CA VAL A 185 -34.39 -17.70 -9.07
C VAL A 185 -33.53 -16.89 -8.10
N GLY A 186 -32.97 -17.54 -7.09
CA GLY A 186 -32.23 -16.87 -6.02
C GLY A 186 -33.15 -16.00 -5.13
N ARG A 187 -33.04 -14.67 -5.22
CA ARG A 187 -33.92 -13.70 -4.51
C ARG A 187 -34.98 -13.08 -5.42
N THR A 188 -34.97 -13.44 -6.69
CA THR A 188 -35.87 -12.86 -7.69
C THR A 188 -37.05 -13.79 -7.88
N ARG A 189 -38.26 -13.23 -7.86
CA ARG A 189 -39.51 -13.93 -8.15
C ARG A 189 -39.97 -13.52 -9.55
N ILE A 190 -40.14 -14.48 -10.43
CA ILE A 190 -40.58 -14.28 -11.81
C ILE A 190 -41.91 -14.99 -11.97
N ASP A 191 -42.95 -14.27 -12.36
CA ASP A 191 -44.27 -14.86 -12.62
C ASP A 191 -44.21 -15.84 -13.82
N ILE A 192 -44.88 -16.99 -13.70
CA ILE A 192 -44.79 -18.06 -14.72
C ILE A 192 -45.36 -17.60 -16.07
N ASP A 193 -46.45 -16.82 -16.09
CA ASP A 193 -47.04 -16.34 -17.34
C ASP A 193 -46.09 -15.37 -18.05
N SER A 194 -45.41 -14.52 -17.27
CA SER A 194 -44.39 -13.60 -17.79
C SER A 194 -43.17 -14.36 -18.36
N ALA A 195 -42.75 -15.44 -17.70
CA ALA A 195 -41.66 -16.28 -18.18
C ALA A 195 -42.03 -17.04 -19.46
N LEU A 196 -43.24 -17.61 -19.51
CA LEU A 196 -43.75 -18.30 -20.69
C LEU A 196 -43.90 -17.35 -21.88
N ALA A 197 -44.41 -16.14 -21.67
CA ALA A 197 -44.51 -15.13 -22.74
C ALA A 197 -43.14 -14.78 -23.33
N ALA A 198 -42.14 -14.54 -22.46
CA ALA A 198 -40.78 -14.22 -22.90
C ALA A 198 -40.10 -15.38 -23.65
N LEU A 199 -40.34 -16.63 -23.23
CA LEU A 199 -39.84 -17.80 -23.92
C LEU A 199 -40.56 -18.02 -25.26
N SER A 200 -41.88 -17.84 -25.29
CA SER A 200 -42.67 -17.93 -26.52
C SER A 200 -42.22 -16.91 -27.56
N GLU A 201 -41.92 -15.68 -27.12
CA GLU A 201 -41.36 -14.63 -27.98
C GLU A 201 -39.95 -15.00 -28.49
N HIS A 202 -39.08 -15.51 -27.61
CA HIS A 202 -37.71 -15.86 -27.98
C HIS A 202 -37.62 -17.01 -28.98
N TYR A 203 -38.48 -18.02 -28.83
CA TYR A 203 -38.51 -19.20 -29.71
C TYR A 203 -39.52 -19.09 -30.85
N GLY A 204 -40.37 -18.06 -30.87
CA GLY A 204 -41.39 -17.84 -31.89
C GLY A 204 -42.52 -18.88 -31.89
N VAL A 205 -42.78 -19.51 -30.75
CA VAL A 205 -43.76 -20.61 -30.59
C VAL A 205 -44.62 -20.32 -29.38
N ASP A 206 -45.93 -20.55 -29.44
CA ASP A 206 -46.81 -20.42 -28.27
C ASP A 206 -46.64 -21.62 -27.32
N ILE A 207 -45.72 -21.48 -26.38
CA ILE A 207 -45.40 -22.51 -25.38
C ILE A 207 -46.56 -22.70 -24.39
N LYS A 208 -47.32 -21.64 -24.08
CA LYS A 208 -48.45 -21.73 -23.13
C LYS A 208 -49.60 -22.54 -23.73
N GLY A 209 -49.91 -22.31 -25.01
CA GLY A 209 -50.90 -23.09 -25.75
C GLY A 209 -50.50 -24.55 -25.95
N LEU A 210 -49.20 -24.84 -26.10
CA LEU A 210 -48.70 -26.22 -26.21
C LEU A 210 -48.89 -27.02 -24.92
N ILE A 211 -48.59 -26.43 -23.76
CA ILE A 211 -48.68 -27.10 -22.47
C ILE A 211 -50.15 -27.36 -22.05
N GLN A 212 -51.09 -26.50 -22.48
CA GLN A 212 -52.51 -26.63 -22.13
C GLN A 212 -53.28 -27.66 -22.99
N ASN A 213 -52.75 -28.06 -24.15
CA ASN A 213 -53.41 -29.04 -25.03
C ASN A 213 -53.08 -30.51 -24.69
N ASP A 214 -52.09 -30.75 -23.83
CA ASP A 214 -51.67 -32.08 -23.37
C ASP A 214 -52.08 -32.38 -21.90
N ALA A 215 -52.96 -31.56 -21.31
CA ALA A 215 -53.49 -31.71 -19.94
C ALA A 215 -55.01 -31.97 -19.96
#